data_AF-A0A1J6ICM0-F1
#
_entry.id   AF-A0A1J6ICM0-F1
#
_cell.length_a   1.000
_cell.length_b   1.000
_cell.length_c   1.000
_cell.angle_alpha   90.00
_cell.angle_beta   90.00
_cell.angle_gamma   90.00
#
_symmetry.space_group_name_H-M   'P 1'
#
loop_
_entity.id
_entity.type
_entity.pdbx_description
1 polymer ?
#
loop_
_entity_poly.entity_id
_entity_poly.type
_entity_poly.pdbx_seq_one_letter_code
_entity_poly.pdbx_strand_id
1 'polypeptide(L)'
;IESRVNRHKRVSDEPNHSKASNTTSMFPQQGNPVGGSTTFSLTPLEKTQAHRYVLLNCAAVKPFIDEFRQHIKRSSRGRRPSTIEVERRVTKELSDWFPKRIMNPDIADTISDDMKFLAQGPAPSARRFTAYNVNGFKFWILSREQGLQTQNSGVFLISNTSCIASNADRNVRQAD
;
A
#
# COMPACT_ATOMS: atom_id res chain seq x y z
N ILE A 1 -10.21 37.24 -22.08
CA ILE A 1 -9.85 37.66 -20.70
C ILE A 1 -9.58 36.40 -19.89
N GLU A 2 -8.32 36.14 -19.54
CA GLU A 2 -7.93 34.97 -18.74
C GLU A 2 -8.13 35.30 -17.25
N SER A 3 -9.04 34.60 -16.57
CA SER A 3 -9.33 34.80 -15.14
C SER A 3 -8.50 33.83 -14.28
N ARG A 4 -8.32 34.10 -12.97
CA ARG A 4 -7.66 33.17 -12.02
C ARG A 4 -8.29 31.76 -12.03
N VAL A 5 -9.54 31.64 -12.48
CA VAL A 5 -10.31 30.39 -12.57
C VAL A 5 -9.99 29.60 -13.86
N ASN A 6 -9.57 30.29 -14.93
CA ASN A 6 -9.25 29.67 -16.23
C ASN A 6 -7.75 29.42 -16.46
N ARG A 7 -6.88 29.76 -15.50
CA ARG A 7 -5.45 29.46 -15.59
C ARG A 7 -5.22 27.96 -15.44
N HIS A 8 -4.53 27.37 -16.41
CA HIS A 8 -4.06 25.99 -16.28
C HIS A 8 -3.22 25.85 -15.00
N LYS A 9 -3.45 24.77 -14.24
CA LYS A 9 -2.63 24.45 -13.07
C LYS A 9 -1.15 24.43 -13.50
N ARG A 10 -0.29 25.10 -12.72
CA ARG A 10 1.17 25.13 -12.97
C ARG A 10 1.82 23.74 -12.90
N VAL A 11 1.15 22.81 -12.23
CA VAL A 11 1.56 21.41 -12.09
C VAL A 11 0.37 20.55 -12.54
N SER A 12 0.52 19.85 -13.66
CA SER A 12 -0.49 18.90 -14.13
C SER A 12 -0.35 17.58 -13.37
N ASP A 13 -1.41 17.21 -12.67
CA ASP A 13 -1.59 15.94 -11.97
C ASP A 13 -2.64 15.05 -12.66
N GLU A 14 -3.15 15.46 -13.83
CA GLU A 14 -4.15 14.72 -14.61
C GLU A 14 -3.57 13.43 -15.22
N PRO A 15 -4.10 12.25 -14.91
CA PRO A 15 -3.60 10.97 -15.40
C PRO A 15 -3.40 11.01 -16.92
N ASN A 16 -2.24 10.54 -17.40
CA ASN A 16 -1.99 10.52 -18.84
C ASN A 16 -2.93 9.49 -19.52
N HIS A 17 -4.07 9.97 -20.04
CA HIS A 17 -5.15 9.16 -20.63
C HIS A 17 -4.71 8.29 -21.82
N SER A 18 -3.51 8.52 -22.37
CA SER A 18 -2.94 7.75 -23.48
C SER A 18 -2.55 6.29 -23.14
N LYS A 19 -2.65 5.86 -21.86
CA LYS A 19 -2.37 4.48 -21.41
C LYS A 19 -3.50 3.86 -20.58
N ALA A 20 -4.72 4.40 -20.67
CA ALA A 20 -5.87 3.83 -19.99
C ALA A 20 -6.37 2.59 -20.74
N SER A 21 -5.84 1.41 -20.41
CA SER A 21 -6.55 0.18 -20.78
C SER A 21 -6.58 -0.90 -19.70
N ASN A 22 -5.76 -0.85 -18.65
CA ASN A 22 -5.76 -1.92 -17.62
C ASN A 22 -5.62 -1.40 -16.18
N THR A 23 -6.12 -0.20 -15.86
CA THR A 23 -6.06 0.28 -14.47
C THR A 23 -7.12 -0.42 -13.64
N THR A 24 -6.69 -1.26 -12.68
CA THR A 24 -7.59 -1.92 -11.75
C THR A 24 -8.39 -0.87 -10.98
N SER A 25 -9.67 -1.14 -10.71
CA SER A 25 -10.50 -0.21 -9.93
C SER A 25 -9.99 -0.06 -8.50
N MET A 26 -9.25 -1.06 -7.99
CA MET A 26 -8.83 -1.15 -6.60
C MET A 26 -7.73 -0.16 -6.23
N PHE A 27 -6.84 0.17 -7.17
CA PHE A 27 -5.71 1.10 -6.95
C PHE A 27 -5.63 2.12 -8.08
N PRO A 28 -6.55 3.11 -8.12
CA PRO A 28 -6.51 4.14 -9.13
C PRO A 28 -5.19 4.90 -9.05
N GLN A 29 -4.57 5.16 -10.19
CA GLN A 29 -3.36 5.98 -10.24
C GLN A 29 -3.69 7.39 -9.76
N GLN A 30 -3.05 7.82 -8.68
CA GLN A 30 -3.14 9.19 -8.20
C GLN A 30 -1.91 9.97 -8.66
N GLY A 31 -2.12 11.04 -9.42
CA GLY A 31 -1.04 11.88 -9.93
C GLY A 31 -0.24 11.25 -11.08
N ASN A 32 0.90 11.87 -11.42
CA ASN A 32 1.74 11.45 -12.53
C ASN A 32 3.24 11.53 -12.24
N PRO A 33 4.00 10.54 -12.70
CA PRO A 33 5.45 10.66 -12.74
C PRO A 33 5.90 11.70 -13.76
N VAL A 34 7.03 12.36 -13.48
CA VAL A 34 7.67 13.33 -14.37
C VAL A 34 9.01 12.78 -14.86
N GLY A 35 9.23 12.86 -16.17
CA GLY A 35 10.46 12.41 -16.83
C GLY A 35 10.55 10.90 -17.03
N GLY A 36 11.76 10.43 -17.34
CA GLY A 36 12.04 9.00 -17.51
C GLY A 36 12.03 8.24 -16.18
N SER A 37 11.77 6.93 -16.27
CA SER A 37 11.92 6.01 -15.13
C SER A 37 13.15 5.14 -15.29
N THR A 38 13.81 4.84 -14.17
CA THR A 38 14.72 3.69 -14.08
C THR A 38 14.02 2.54 -13.37
N THR A 39 14.43 1.31 -13.65
CA THR A 39 13.90 0.10 -13.00
C THR A 39 14.94 -0.44 -12.04
N PHE A 40 14.50 -0.93 -10.89
CA PHE A 40 15.36 -1.60 -9.91
C PHE A 40 14.64 -2.82 -9.33
N SER A 41 15.41 -3.79 -8.86
CA SER A 41 14.87 -4.99 -8.21
C SER A 41 14.58 -4.72 -6.74
N LEU A 42 13.42 -5.21 -6.27
CA LEU A 42 13.09 -5.19 -4.84
C LEU A 42 13.74 -6.39 -4.15
N THR A 43 14.32 -6.16 -2.98
CA THR A 43 14.76 -7.22 -2.09
C THR A 43 13.56 -8.03 -1.58
N PRO A 44 13.75 -9.29 -1.13
CA PRO A 44 12.67 -10.07 -0.53
C PRO A 44 11.99 -9.35 0.64
N LEU A 45 12.78 -8.65 1.47
CA LEU A 45 12.27 -7.90 2.60
C LEU A 45 11.37 -6.74 2.15
N GLU A 46 11.81 -5.93 1.18
CA GLU A 46 11.01 -4.82 0.65
C GLU A 46 9.70 -5.33 0.01
N LYS A 47 9.74 -6.45 -0.70
CA LYS A 47 8.53 -7.08 -1.26
C LYS A 47 7.54 -7.47 -0.17
N THR A 48 8.02 -8.17 0.87
CA THR A 48 7.18 -8.58 2.00
C THR A 48 6.60 -7.38 2.74
N GLN A 49 7.41 -6.34 2.97
CA GLN A 49 6.96 -5.12 3.64
C GLN A 49 5.91 -4.36 2.80
N ALA A 50 6.15 -4.19 1.49
CA ALA A 50 5.21 -3.55 0.58
C ALA A 50 3.89 -4.33 0.48
N HIS A 51 3.97 -5.66 0.32
CA HIS A 51 2.78 -6.52 0.25
C HIS A 51 1.95 -6.43 1.52
N ARG A 52 2.59 -6.60 2.68
CA ARG A 52 1.94 -6.48 3.99
C ARG A 52 1.27 -5.12 4.16
N TYR A 53 1.96 -4.04 3.81
CA TYR A 53 1.42 -2.70 3.91
C TYR A 53 0.13 -2.56 3.10
N VAL A 54 0.16 -2.98 1.82
CA VAL A 54 -1.01 -2.90 0.94
C VAL A 54 -2.15 -3.74 1.48
N LEU A 55 -1.90 -4.97 1.93
CA LEU A 55 -2.93 -5.85 2.48
C LEU A 55 -3.60 -5.25 3.73
N LEU A 56 -2.83 -4.67 4.64
CA LEU A 56 -3.36 -4.11 5.89
C LEU A 56 -4.12 -2.79 5.71
N ASN A 57 -3.85 -2.05 4.65
CA ASN A 57 -4.46 -0.74 4.39
C ASN A 57 -5.48 -0.75 3.24
N CYS A 58 -5.72 -1.91 2.61
CA CYS A 58 -6.73 -2.03 1.56
C CYS A 58 -8.11 -2.34 2.15
N ALA A 59 -9.09 -1.47 1.88
CA ALA A 59 -10.46 -1.64 2.36
C ALA A 59 -11.10 -2.95 1.89
N ALA A 60 -10.81 -3.38 0.65
CA ALA A 60 -11.33 -4.63 0.10
C ALA A 60 -10.79 -5.88 0.82
N VAL A 61 -9.63 -5.79 1.50
CA VAL A 61 -9.01 -6.90 2.22
C VAL A 61 -9.51 -7.00 3.67
N LYS A 62 -10.17 -5.95 4.20
CA LYS A 62 -10.66 -5.91 5.58
C LYS A 62 -11.48 -7.14 6.01
N PRO A 63 -12.43 -7.66 5.22
CA PRO A 63 -13.17 -8.88 5.58
C PRO A 63 -12.27 -10.11 5.79
N PHE A 64 -11.20 -10.24 5.00
CA PHE A 64 -10.23 -11.33 5.11
C PHE A 64 -9.31 -11.17 6.31
N ILE A 65 -8.98 -9.92 6.69
CA ILE A 65 -8.24 -9.65 7.94
C ILE A 65 -9.09 -10.11 9.13
N ASP A 66 -10.38 -9.78 9.14
CA ASP A 66 -11.28 -10.18 10.23
C ASP A 66 -11.51 -11.69 10.26
N GLU A 67 -11.62 -12.34 9.10
CA GLU A 67 -11.62 -13.80 8.99
C GLU A 67 -10.34 -14.41 9.59
N PHE A 68 -9.18 -13.84 9.26
CA PHE A 68 -7.90 -14.33 9.76
C PHE A 68 -7.75 -14.14 11.27
N ARG A 69 -8.22 -13.00 11.82
CA ARG A 69 -8.30 -12.79 13.28
C ARG A 69 -9.14 -13.86 13.95
N GLN A 70 -10.27 -14.26 13.35
CA GLN A 70 -11.09 -15.35 13.87
C GLN A 70 -10.39 -16.70 13.75
N HIS A 71 -9.71 -16.97 12.63
CA HIS A 71 -8.92 -18.18 12.42
C HIS A 71 -7.83 -18.35 13.50
N ILE A 72 -7.12 -17.27 13.85
CA ILE A 72 -6.14 -17.25 14.94
C ILE A 72 -6.81 -17.60 16.29
N LYS A 73 -7.96 -16.98 16.59
CA LYS A 73 -8.68 -17.24 17.84
C LYS A 73 -9.17 -18.69 17.94
N ARG A 74 -9.70 -19.26 16.85
CA ARG A 74 -10.20 -20.65 16.82
C ARG A 74 -9.08 -21.70 16.87
N SER A 75 -7.93 -21.44 16.24
CA SER A 75 -6.78 -22.35 16.24
C SER A 75 -6.04 -22.42 17.58
N SER A 76 -6.36 -21.51 18.50
CA SER A 76 -5.73 -21.45 19.83
C SER A 76 -6.42 -22.44 20.78
N ARG A 77 -5.91 -23.68 20.78
CA ARG A 77 -6.39 -24.88 21.51
C ARG A 77 -6.70 -24.61 23.01
N GLY A 78 -7.88 -24.07 23.32
CA GLY A 78 -8.34 -23.82 24.70
C GLY A 78 -7.74 -22.59 25.38
N ARG A 79 -6.79 -21.88 24.74
CA ARG A 79 -6.24 -20.60 25.23
C ARG A 79 -6.85 -19.46 24.42
N ARG A 80 -7.35 -18.42 25.09
CA ARG A 80 -7.78 -17.18 24.43
C ARG A 80 -6.56 -16.27 24.17
N PRO A 81 -6.15 -16.04 22.91
CA PRO A 81 -5.04 -15.13 22.62
C PRO A 81 -5.42 -13.71 23.02
N SER A 82 -4.44 -12.94 23.50
CA SER A 82 -4.64 -11.51 23.74
C SER A 82 -4.82 -10.77 22.41
N THR A 83 -5.45 -9.60 22.43
CA THR A 83 -5.59 -8.76 21.23
C THR A 83 -4.23 -8.44 20.60
N ILE A 84 -3.22 -8.18 21.43
CA ILE A 84 -1.83 -7.91 20.98
C ILE A 84 -1.25 -9.11 20.25
N GLU A 85 -1.44 -10.32 20.77
CA GLU A 85 -0.96 -11.55 20.14
C GLU A 85 -1.64 -11.79 18.78
N VAL A 86 -2.94 -11.53 18.69
CA VAL A 86 -3.68 -11.59 17.42
C VAL A 86 -3.12 -10.60 16.41
N GLU A 87 -2.97 -9.32 16.76
CA GLU A 87 -2.48 -8.31 15.81
C GLU A 87 -1.02 -8.55 15.38
N ARG A 88 -0.17 -9.08 16.27
CA ARG A 88 1.19 -9.52 15.89
C ARG A 88 1.15 -10.62 14.84
N ARG A 89 0.28 -11.62 15.02
CA ARG A 89 0.14 -12.72 14.06
C ARG A 89 -0.46 -12.25 12.75
N VAL A 90 -1.47 -11.38 12.78
CA VAL A 90 -1.99 -10.72 11.57
C VAL A 90 -0.86 -10.02 10.83
N THR A 91 -0.09 -9.17 11.52
CA THR A 91 1.02 -8.44 10.89
C THR A 91 2.06 -9.38 10.29
N LYS A 92 2.41 -10.48 10.98
CA LYS A 92 3.48 -11.39 10.56
C LYS A 92 3.05 -12.39 9.48
N GLU A 93 1.86 -12.96 9.61
CA GLU A 93 1.43 -14.18 8.90
C GLU A 93 0.37 -13.89 7.82
N LEU A 94 -0.23 -12.68 7.77
CA LEU A 94 -1.30 -12.37 6.81
C LEU A 94 -0.83 -12.53 5.35
N SER A 95 0.39 -12.09 5.01
CA SER A 95 0.92 -12.21 3.65
C SER A 95 1.04 -13.66 3.18
N ASP A 96 1.20 -14.60 4.10
CA ASP A 96 1.34 -16.02 3.78
C ASP A 96 0.00 -16.76 3.82
N TRP A 97 -0.93 -16.31 4.66
CA TRP A 97 -2.27 -16.88 4.79
C TRP A 97 -3.21 -16.41 3.69
N PHE A 98 -3.17 -15.12 3.36
CA PHE A 98 -4.09 -14.48 2.42
C PHE A 98 -4.09 -15.14 1.02
N PRO A 99 -2.94 -15.45 0.40
CA PRO A 99 -2.95 -16.10 -0.92
C PRO A 99 -3.56 -17.50 -0.87
N LYS A 100 -3.32 -18.25 0.22
CA LYS A 100 -3.91 -19.59 0.42
C LYS A 100 -5.42 -19.50 0.54
N ARG A 101 -5.93 -18.45 1.20
CA ARG A 101 -7.37 -18.21 1.31
C ARG A 101 -7.99 -17.89 -0.05
N ILE A 102 -7.39 -16.94 -0.79
CA ILE A 102 -7.87 -16.48 -2.09
C ILE A 102 -7.87 -17.60 -3.15
N MET A 103 -6.89 -18.51 -3.08
CA MET A 103 -6.78 -19.64 -4.01
C MET A 103 -7.57 -20.88 -3.57
N ASN A 104 -8.38 -20.81 -2.50
CA ASN A 104 -9.23 -21.93 -2.10
C ASN A 104 -10.38 -22.12 -3.12
N PRO A 105 -10.54 -23.32 -3.72
CA PRO A 105 -11.62 -23.62 -4.65
C PRO A 105 -13.02 -23.24 -4.15
N ASP A 106 -13.28 -23.32 -2.84
CA ASP A 106 -14.57 -23.01 -2.23
C ASP A 106 -15.03 -21.56 -2.50
N ILE A 107 -14.08 -20.64 -2.72
CA ILE A 107 -14.38 -19.22 -2.97
C ILE A 107 -13.77 -18.70 -4.27
N ALA A 108 -12.89 -19.45 -4.94
CA ALA A 108 -12.11 -18.98 -6.08
C ALA A 108 -12.96 -18.38 -7.21
N ASP A 109 -14.15 -18.94 -7.44
CA ASP A 109 -15.09 -18.48 -8.48
C ASP A 109 -15.85 -17.20 -8.12
N THR A 110 -15.88 -16.84 -6.83
CA THR A 110 -16.54 -15.62 -6.33
C THR A 110 -15.58 -14.44 -6.18
N ILE A 111 -14.28 -14.70 -6.26
CA ILE A 111 -13.23 -13.71 -6.03
C ILE A 111 -12.83 -13.03 -7.34
N SER A 112 -12.79 -11.70 -7.32
CA SER A 112 -12.36 -10.89 -8.47
C SER A 112 -10.89 -11.09 -8.81
N ASP A 113 -10.54 -10.85 -10.07
CA ASP A 113 -9.15 -10.96 -10.53
C ASP A 113 -8.22 -9.95 -9.84
N ASP A 114 -8.72 -8.75 -9.53
CA ASP A 114 -7.99 -7.75 -8.73
C ASP A 114 -7.52 -8.32 -7.37
N MET A 115 -8.37 -9.11 -6.72
CA MET A 115 -8.05 -9.74 -5.45
C MET A 115 -7.04 -10.89 -5.62
N LYS A 116 -7.11 -11.62 -6.74
CA LYS A 116 -6.12 -12.64 -7.10
C LYS A 116 -4.75 -12.01 -7.38
N PHE A 117 -4.69 -10.88 -8.09
CA PHE A 117 -3.45 -10.13 -8.27
C PHE A 117 -2.91 -9.60 -6.94
N LEU A 118 -3.79 -9.11 -6.07
CA LEU A 118 -3.39 -8.66 -4.74
C LEU A 118 -2.78 -9.78 -3.88
N ALA A 119 -3.29 -11.00 -4.02
CA ALA A 119 -2.75 -12.18 -3.35
C ALA A 119 -1.34 -12.56 -3.86
N GLN A 120 -1.03 -12.32 -5.13
CA GLN A 120 0.30 -12.64 -5.70
C GLN A 120 1.41 -11.71 -5.16
N GLY A 121 1.04 -10.52 -4.68
CA GLY A 121 1.97 -9.53 -4.16
C GLY A 121 2.64 -8.69 -5.25
N PRO A 122 3.61 -7.84 -4.86
CA PRO A 122 4.21 -6.88 -5.76
C PRO A 122 5.14 -7.53 -6.80
N ALA A 123 5.21 -6.90 -7.98
CA ALA A 123 6.16 -7.27 -9.03
C ALA A 123 7.60 -7.29 -8.50
N PRO A 124 8.49 -8.13 -9.06
CA PRO A 124 9.86 -8.26 -8.56
C PRO A 124 10.71 -7.01 -8.72
N SER A 125 10.32 -6.13 -9.63
CA SER A 125 11.00 -4.88 -9.95
C SER A 125 10.06 -3.69 -9.80
N ALA A 126 10.59 -2.58 -9.33
CA ALA A 126 9.87 -1.31 -9.19
C ALA A 126 10.48 -0.23 -10.10
N ARG A 127 9.67 0.76 -10.44
CA ARG A 127 10.08 1.94 -11.21
C ARG A 127 10.41 3.08 -10.25
N ARG A 128 11.52 3.77 -10.51
CA ARG A 128 11.94 4.97 -9.81
C ARG A 128 11.84 6.17 -10.74
N PHE A 129 11.31 7.26 -10.21
CA PHE A 129 11.18 8.54 -10.92
C PHE A 129 11.92 9.63 -10.16
N THR A 130 12.28 10.71 -10.86
CA THR A 130 12.99 11.84 -10.25
C THR A 130 12.06 12.92 -9.72
N ALA A 131 10.81 12.93 -10.21
CA ALA A 131 9.74 13.76 -9.68
C ALA A 131 8.36 13.11 -9.87
N TYR A 132 7.42 13.52 -9.03
CA TYR A 132 6.04 13.07 -9.05
C TYR A 132 5.09 14.22 -8.77
N ASN A 133 4.08 14.39 -9.62
CA ASN A 133 3.03 15.37 -9.43
C ASN A 133 1.82 14.69 -8.79
N VAL A 134 1.37 15.16 -7.62
CA VAL A 134 0.15 14.65 -6.98
C VAL A 134 -0.50 15.77 -6.16
N ASN A 135 -1.83 15.84 -6.17
CA ASN A 135 -2.61 16.86 -5.45
C ASN A 135 -2.18 18.30 -5.77
N GLY A 136 -1.80 18.58 -7.02
CA GLY A 136 -1.29 19.89 -7.45
C GLY A 136 0.13 20.24 -6.98
N PHE A 137 0.82 19.36 -6.26
CA PHE A 137 2.20 19.53 -5.82
C PHE A 137 3.16 18.70 -6.67
N LYS A 138 4.39 19.18 -6.83
CA LYS A 138 5.48 18.46 -7.51
C LYS A 138 6.56 18.07 -6.51
N PHE A 139 6.64 16.78 -6.19
CA PHE A 139 7.65 16.22 -5.32
C PHE A 139 8.90 15.84 -6.09
N TRP A 140 10.07 16.15 -5.53
CA TRP A 140 11.37 15.81 -6.12
C TRP A 140 12.12 14.80 -5.24
N ILE A 141 13.05 14.07 -5.83
CA ILE A 141 14.03 13.30 -5.04
C ILE A 141 15.03 14.24 -4.35
N LEU A 142 15.53 13.84 -3.18
CA LEU A 142 16.45 14.64 -2.36
C LEU A 142 17.66 15.17 -3.16
N SER A 143 18.26 14.35 -4.02
CA SER A 143 19.43 14.76 -4.81
C SER A 143 19.14 15.86 -5.84
N ARG A 144 17.89 16.00 -6.29
CA ARG A 144 17.46 17.08 -7.19
C ARG A 144 17.20 18.39 -6.46
N GLU A 145 16.89 18.31 -5.17
CA GLU A 145 16.58 19.46 -4.32
C GLU A 145 17.83 20.09 -3.71
N GLN A 146 18.95 19.36 -3.66
CA GLN A 146 20.18 19.86 -3.08
C GLN A 146 20.61 21.20 -3.74
N GLY A 147 20.61 22.28 -2.95
CA GLY A 147 20.94 23.63 -3.41
C GLY A 147 19.74 24.49 -3.88
N LEU A 148 18.51 23.96 -3.86
CA LEU A 148 17.30 24.74 -4.11
C LEU A 148 16.81 25.45 -2.85
N GLN A 149 16.15 26.59 -3.03
CA GLN A 149 15.62 27.41 -1.93
C GLN A 149 14.38 26.79 -1.25
N THR A 150 13.61 25.97 -1.97
CA THR A 150 12.36 25.38 -1.47
C THR A 150 12.49 23.87 -1.36
N GLN A 151 12.12 23.32 -0.20
CA GLN A 151 12.11 21.87 0.00
C GLN A 151 10.75 21.28 -0.35
N ASN A 152 10.71 20.33 -1.29
CA ASN A 152 9.50 19.59 -1.63
C ASN A 152 9.81 18.12 -1.92
N SER A 153 10.79 17.57 -1.20
CA SER A 153 11.16 16.17 -1.21
C SER A 153 10.68 15.47 0.05
N GLY A 154 10.51 14.17 -0.06
CA GLY A 154 9.97 13.35 1.01
C GLY A 154 8.46 13.17 0.88
N VAL A 155 8.06 11.92 1.07
CA VAL A 155 6.67 11.52 1.28
C VAL A 155 6.69 10.62 2.50
N PHE A 156 5.71 10.81 3.39
CA PHE A 156 5.49 9.89 4.49
C PHE A 156 4.13 9.24 4.30
N LEU A 157 3.98 8.07 4.90
CA LEU A 157 2.78 7.27 4.81
C LEU A 157 2.28 7.01 6.22
N ILE A 158 1.03 7.38 6.48
CA ILE A 158 0.36 7.04 7.73
C ILE A 158 -0.14 5.61 7.57
N SER A 159 0.27 4.74 8.49
CA SER A 159 -0.12 3.33 8.50
C SER A 159 -0.99 3.08 9.72
N ASN A 160 -2.20 2.54 9.51
CA ASN A 160 -3.10 2.17 10.61
C ASN A 160 -2.66 0.86 11.31
N THR A 161 -1.47 0.37 11.00
CA THR A 161 -0.90 -0.82 11.61
C THR A 161 -0.52 -0.54 13.05
N SER A 162 -1.05 -1.33 13.98
CA SER A 162 -0.63 -1.31 15.37
C SER A 162 0.87 -1.57 15.48
N CYS A 163 1.65 -0.54 15.79
CA CYS A 163 3.06 -0.72 16.10
C CYS A 163 3.17 -1.27 17.51
N ILE A 164 3.88 -2.38 17.67
CA ILE A 164 4.17 -2.96 18.98
C ILE A 164 5.68 -2.95 19.12
N ALA A 165 6.20 -1.91 19.78
CA ALA A 165 7.63 -1.65 19.85
C ALA A 165 8.40 -2.67 20.70
N SER A 166 7.74 -3.36 21.64
CA SER A 166 8.35 -4.41 22.45
C SER A 166 7.34 -5.42 23.03
N ASN A 167 7.85 -6.52 23.60
CA ASN A 167 7.06 -7.48 24.36
C ASN A 167 6.46 -6.92 25.66
N ALA A 168 7.03 -5.83 26.20
CA ALA A 168 6.53 -5.14 27.38
C ALA A 168 5.44 -4.10 27.05
N ASP A 169 5.28 -3.74 25.77
CA ASP A 169 4.32 -2.74 25.34
C ASP A 169 2.92 -3.35 25.27
N ARG A 170 2.10 -3.01 26.28
CA ARG A 170 0.70 -3.47 26.39
C ARG A 170 -0.28 -2.58 25.63
N ASN A 171 0.19 -1.48 25.03
CA ASN A 171 -0.66 -0.50 24.38
C ASN A 171 -0.64 -0.69 22.86
N VAL A 172 -1.76 -1.16 22.32
CA VAL A 172 -2.01 -1.11 20.88
C VAL A 172 -2.30 0.34 20.51
N ARG A 173 -1.30 1.08 20.03
CA ARG A 173 -1.52 2.41 19.48
C ARG A 173 -2.03 2.26 18.05
N GLN A 174 -3.26 2.70 17.81
CA GLN A 174 -3.71 3.00 16.45
C GLN A 174 -3.12 4.37 16.08
N ALA A 175 -2.65 4.53 14.84
CA ALA A 175 -2.39 5.86 14.32
C ALA A 175 -3.75 6.51 14.03
N ASP A 176 -4.00 7.68 14.62
CA ASP A 176 -5.19 8.51 14.35
C ASP A 176 -5.17 9.06 12.91
#